data_AF-A0A5J4QZ04-F1
#
_entry.id   AF-A0A5J4QZ04-F1
#
_cell.length_a   1.000
_cell.length_b   1.000
_cell.length_c   1.000
_cell.angle_alpha   90.00
_cell.angle_beta   90.00
_cell.angle_gamma   90.00
#
_symmetry.space_group_name_H-M   'P 1'
#
loop_
_entity.id
_entity.type
_entity.pdbx_description
1 polymer ?
#
loop_
_entity_poly.entity_id
_entity_poly.type
_entity_poly.pdbx_seq_one_letter_code
_entity_poly.pdbx_strand_id
1 'polypeptide(L)'
;MVPATSFQILQGITRAALQTQSFFSAASFQETTKVLNEAAIFGKVDNLDGLKENVLVGHLIPAGTGIRDYSKIVVGSMEDYDKLHVAKSYSTEED
;
A
#
# COMPACT_ATOMS: atom_id res chain seq x y z
N MET A 1 -4.44 -22.45 -26.79
CA MET A 1 -4.82 -21.29 -25.95
C MET A 1 -4.18 -20.06 -26.59
N VAL A 2 -4.96 -19.12 -27.10
CA VAL A 2 -4.42 -17.91 -27.76
C VAL A 2 -4.10 -16.88 -26.66
N PRO A 3 -2.89 -16.29 -26.64
CA PRO A 3 -2.53 -15.30 -25.63
C PRO A 3 -3.35 -14.01 -25.80
N ALA A 4 -3.55 -13.27 -24.71
CA ALA A 4 -4.21 -11.97 -24.76
C ALA A 4 -3.35 -10.97 -25.56
N THR A 5 -3.98 -10.24 -26.49
CA THR A 5 -3.36 -9.16 -27.26
C THR A 5 -3.85 -7.81 -26.73
N SER A 6 -2.93 -6.87 -26.50
CA SER A 6 -3.24 -5.52 -26.00
C SER A 6 -2.62 -4.44 -26.87
N PHE A 7 -3.20 -3.24 -26.86
CA PHE A 7 -2.65 -2.03 -27.48
C PHE A 7 -2.62 -0.88 -26.47
N GLN A 8 -1.72 0.08 -26.66
CA GLN A 8 -1.57 1.22 -25.75
C GLN A 8 -2.68 2.25 -26.01
N ILE A 9 -3.31 2.74 -24.93
CA ILE A 9 -4.37 3.75 -24.99
C ILE A 9 -3.85 5.02 -24.31
N LEU A 10 -3.90 6.14 -25.02
CA LEU A 10 -3.64 7.46 -24.43
C LEU A 10 -4.93 8.01 -23.82
N GLN A 11 -4.85 8.42 -22.56
CA GLN A 11 -5.98 9.02 -21.83
C GLN A 11 -5.55 10.35 -21.22
N GLY A 12 -6.48 11.32 -21.18
CA GLY A 12 -6.27 12.56 -20.46
C GLY A 12 -6.24 12.35 -18.94
N ILE A 13 -5.59 13.26 -18.21
CA ILE A 13 -5.38 13.14 -16.75
C ILE A 13 -6.68 12.94 -15.96
N THR A 14 -7.76 13.59 -16.36
CA THR A 14 -9.08 13.48 -15.70
C THR A 14 -9.65 12.07 -15.83
N ARG A 15 -9.59 11.51 -17.05
CA ARG A 15 -10.10 10.15 -17.31
C ARG A 15 -9.22 9.10 -16.65
N ALA A 16 -7.91 9.28 -16.69
CA ALA A 16 -6.96 8.40 -16.02
C ALA A 16 -7.19 8.39 -14.49
N ALA A 17 -7.46 9.54 -13.88
CA ALA A 17 -7.74 9.65 -12.43
C ALA A 17 -9.06 8.98 -12.02
N LEU A 18 -10.11 9.08 -12.85
CA LEU A 18 -11.39 8.42 -12.61
C LEU A 18 -11.34 6.90 -12.79
N GLN A 19 -10.38 6.40 -13.59
CA GLN A 19 -10.20 4.96 -13.85
C GLN A 19 -9.14 4.31 -12.95
N THR A 20 -8.78 4.96 -11.84
CA THR A 20 -7.89 4.36 -10.84
C THR A 20 -8.53 3.12 -10.21
N GLN A 21 -7.70 2.19 -9.73
CA GLN A 21 -8.18 0.93 -9.14
C GLN A 21 -8.93 1.18 -7.82
N SER A 22 -8.48 2.16 -7.05
CA SER A 22 -9.16 2.59 -5.85
C SER A 22 -10.37 3.45 -6.16
N PHE A 23 -11.53 2.98 -5.70
CA PHE A 23 -12.75 3.75 -5.79
C PHE A 23 -12.81 4.87 -4.74
N PHE A 24 -12.08 4.77 -3.61
CA PHE A 24 -11.93 5.90 -2.67
C PHE A 24 -11.19 7.07 -3.32
N SER A 25 -10.05 6.78 -3.97
CA SER A 25 -9.29 7.77 -4.72
C SER A 25 -10.10 8.37 -5.86
N ALA A 26 -10.78 7.55 -6.66
CA ALA A 26 -11.61 8.02 -7.77
C ALA A 26 -12.81 8.86 -7.29
N ALA A 27 -13.54 8.41 -6.26
CA ALA A 27 -14.73 9.09 -5.74
C ALA A 27 -14.41 10.44 -5.08
N SER A 28 -13.22 10.58 -4.50
CA SER A 28 -12.73 11.85 -3.93
C SER A 28 -12.33 12.89 -4.99
N PHE A 29 -12.09 12.44 -6.23
CA PHE A 29 -11.67 13.34 -7.31
C PHE A 29 -12.87 14.03 -7.94
N GLN A 30 -13.76 13.27 -8.59
CA GLN A 30 -14.99 13.75 -9.24
C GLN A 30 -16.02 12.62 -9.35
N GLU A 31 -17.25 12.94 -9.79
CA GLU A 31 -18.33 11.96 -10.08
C GLU A 31 -18.65 10.99 -8.91
N THR A 32 -18.56 11.46 -7.67
CA THR A 32 -18.63 10.64 -6.43
C THR A 32 -19.79 9.65 -6.41
N THR A 33 -21.02 10.08 -6.72
CA THR A 33 -22.21 9.20 -6.70
C THR A 33 -22.11 8.05 -7.70
N LYS A 34 -21.57 8.32 -8.90
CA LYS A 34 -21.42 7.30 -9.95
C LYS A 34 -20.35 6.29 -9.57
N VAL A 35 -19.20 6.76 -9.09
CA VAL A 35 -18.10 5.90 -8.67
C VAL A 35 -18.52 4.98 -7.51
N LEU A 36 -19.22 5.51 -6.50
CA LEU A 36 -19.72 4.70 -5.38
C LEU A 36 -20.80 3.70 -5.81
N ASN A 37 -21.68 4.08 -6.73
CA ASN A 37 -22.70 3.16 -7.25
C ASN A 37 -22.06 1.99 -8.02
N GLU A 38 -21.12 2.27 -8.93
CA GLU A 38 -20.38 1.22 -9.63
C GLU A 38 -19.61 0.32 -8.66
N ALA A 39 -18.92 0.90 -7.66
CA ALA A 39 -18.22 0.13 -6.65
C ALA A 39 -19.16 -0.79 -5.86
N ALA A 40 -20.34 -0.31 -5.48
CA ALA A 40 -21.35 -1.10 -4.77
C ALA A 40 -21.93 -2.22 -5.64
N ILE A 41 -22.25 -1.95 -6.91
CA ILE A 41 -22.78 -2.95 -7.86
C ILE A 41 -21.76 -4.07 -8.11
N PHE A 42 -20.50 -3.72 -8.29
CA PHE A 42 -19.43 -4.69 -8.54
C PHE A 42 -18.83 -5.29 -7.27
N GLY A 43 -19.25 -4.85 -6.08
CA GLY A 43 -18.69 -5.30 -4.80
C GLY A 43 -17.18 -5.04 -4.69
N LYS A 44 -16.70 -3.90 -5.19
CA LYS A 44 -15.27 -3.56 -5.18
C LYS A 44 -14.76 -3.39 -3.74
N VAL A 45 -13.57 -3.91 -3.49
CA VAL A 45 -12.85 -3.74 -2.22
C VAL A 45 -11.61 -2.89 -2.47
N ASP A 46 -11.38 -1.90 -1.60
CA ASP A 46 -10.22 -1.02 -1.66
C ASP A 46 -9.12 -1.54 -0.73
N ASN A 47 -7.93 -1.78 -1.27
CA ASN A 47 -6.80 -2.33 -0.51
C ASN A 47 -5.94 -1.26 0.18
N LEU A 48 -6.24 0.03 -0.02
CA LEU A 48 -5.52 1.15 0.59
C LEU A 48 -4.00 1.10 0.27
N ASP A 49 -3.65 0.83 -0.98
CA ASP A 49 -2.25 0.83 -1.41
C ASP A 49 -1.78 2.23 -1.86
N GLY A 50 -2.72 3.13 -2.15
CA GLY A 50 -2.46 4.48 -2.62
C GLY A 50 -2.35 5.53 -1.51
N LEU A 51 -1.78 6.69 -1.84
CA LEU A 51 -1.65 7.78 -0.87
C LEU A 51 -3.01 8.37 -0.48
N LYS A 52 -3.88 8.65 -1.47
CA LYS A 52 -5.15 9.34 -1.24
C LYS A 52 -6.12 8.51 -0.40
N GLU A 53 -6.22 7.22 -0.68
CA GLU A 53 -7.02 6.29 0.13
C GLU A 53 -6.64 6.32 1.61
N ASN A 54 -5.35 6.21 1.89
CA ASN A 54 -4.85 6.20 3.27
C ASN A 54 -5.08 7.55 3.97
N VAL A 55 -4.92 8.67 3.26
CA VAL A 55 -5.25 10.00 3.80
C VAL A 55 -6.73 10.11 4.16
N LEU A 56 -7.63 9.62 3.30
CA LEU A 56 -9.08 9.69 3.53
C LEU A 56 -9.52 8.83 4.72
N VAL A 57 -8.94 7.65 4.89
CA VAL A 57 -9.24 6.74 6.00
C VAL A 57 -8.56 7.19 7.31
N GLY A 58 -7.51 8.01 7.23
CA GLY A 58 -6.68 8.38 8.37
C GLY A 58 -5.65 7.33 8.76
N HIS A 59 -5.25 6.47 7.80
CA HIS A 59 -4.16 5.51 7.97
C HIS A 59 -2.81 6.14 7.63
N LEU A 60 -1.72 5.52 8.08
CA LEU A 60 -0.36 5.95 7.74
C LEU A 60 -0.14 5.84 6.22
N ILE A 61 0.23 6.95 5.58
CA ILE A 61 0.43 6.95 4.13
C ILE A 61 1.64 6.09 3.73
N PRO A 62 1.59 5.36 2.60
CA PRO A 62 2.68 4.50 2.13
C PRO A 62 3.78 5.32 1.44
N ALA A 63 4.26 6.36 2.12
CA ALA A 63 5.32 7.25 1.63
C ALA A 63 6.17 7.74 2.81
N GLY A 64 7.45 8.06 2.53
CA GLY A 64 8.40 8.49 3.56
C GLY A 64 8.59 7.43 4.65
N THR A 65 8.38 7.79 5.90
CA THR A 65 8.48 6.88 7.06
C THR A 65 7.37 5.83 7.10
N GLY A 66 6.27 6.03 6.37
CA GLY A 66 5.17 5.07 6.29
C GLY A 66 5.37 3.96 5.26
N ILE A 67 6.54 3.89 4.59
CA ILE A 67 6.89 2.76 3.74
C ILE A 67 7.02 1.50 4.60
N ARG A 68 6.34 0.43 4.18
CA ARG A 68 6.26 -0.84 4.93
C ARG A 68 7.64 -1.46 5.22
N ASP A 69 8.62 -1.24 4.35
CA ASP A 69 9.99 -1.74 4.53
C ASP A 69 10.68 -1.16 5.77
N TYR A 70 10.38 0.09 6.12
CA TYR A 70 10.95 0.74 7.30
C TYR A 70 10.28 0.29 8.61
N SER A 71 9.09 -0.32 8.56
CA SER A 71 8.32 -0.70 9.76
C SER A 71 9.02 -1.75 10.64
N LYS A 72 9.92 -2.55 10.06
CA LYS A 72 10.63 -3.65 10.75
C LYS A 72 12.07 -3.30 11.11
N ILE A 73 12.52 -2.08 10.78
CA ILE A 73 13.88 -1.65 11.08
C ILE A 73 13.93 -1.23 12.54
N VAL A 74 14.71 -1.96 13.32
CA VAL A 74 15.04 -1.59 14.70
C VAL A 74 16.43 -1.01 14.70
N VAL A 75 16.56 0.23 15.18
CA VAL A 75 17.85 0.92 15.30
C VAL A 75 18.28 0.86 16.77
N GLY A 76 19.49 0.38 17.03
CA GLY A 76 20.06 0.24 18.37
C GLY A 76 21.55 0.59 18.39
N SER A 77 22.13 0.68 19.58
CA SER A 77 23.58 0.89 19.72
C SER A 77 24.35 -0.40 19.39
N MET A 78 25.59 -0.27 18.91
CA MET A 78 26.45 -1.44 18.63
C MET A 78 26.69 -2.26 19.90
N GLU A 79 26.84 -1.60 21.04
CA GLU A 79 27.02 -2.25 22.35
C GLU A 79 25.83 -3.13 22.75
N ASP A 80 24.60 -2.67 22.47
CA ASP A 80 23.39 -3.44 22.74
C ASP A 80 23.23 -4.60 21.77
N TYR A 81 23.64 -4.42 20.50
CA TYR A 81 23.66 -5.49 19.51
C TYR A 81 24.61 -6.63 19.90
N ASP A 82 25.83 -6.29 20.34
CA ASP A 82 26.83 -7.26 20.75
C ASP A 82 26.38 -8.04 22.00
N LYS A 83 25.81 -7.35 23.01
CA LYS A 83 25.23 -8.01 24.20
C LYS A 83 24.10 -8.98 23.84
N LEU A 84 23.21 -8.59 22.92
CA LEU A 84 22.10 -9.43 22.45
C LEU A 84 22.59 -10.62 21.62
N HIS A 85 23.62 -10.44 20.79
CA HIS A 85 24.24 -11.53 20.02
C HIS A 85 24.92 -12.54 20.93
N VAL A 86 25.69 -12.06 21.90
CA VAL A 86 26.40 -12.88 22.88
C VAL A 86 25.41 -13.65 23.76
N ALA A 87 24.33 -13.02 24.23
CA ALA A 87 23.28 -13.73 24.98
C ALA A 87 22.55 -14.80 24.15
N LYS A 88 22.37 -14.56 22.84
CA LYS A 88 21.74 -15.51 21.91
C LYS A 88 22.64 -16.70 21.57
N SER A 89 23.96 -16.51 21.49
CA SER A 89 24.90 -17.62 21.26
C SER A 89 24.93 -18.58 22.45
N TYR A 90 24.91 -18.08 23.68
CA TYR A 90 24.89 -18.96 24.87
C TYR A 90 23.60 -19.75 25.03
N SER A 91 22.45 -19.22 24.60
CA SER A 91 21.16 -19.90 24.69
C SER A 91 20.93 -20.96 23.60
N THR A 92 21.79 -21.03 22.58
CA THR A 92 21.72 -22.06 21.53
C THR A 92 22.63 -23.27 21.83
N GLU A 93 23.55 -23.14 22.81
CA GLU A 93 24.49 -24.20 23.20
C GLU A 93 23.99 -25.05 24.40
N GLU A 94 22.85 -24.70 25.02
CA GLU A 94 22.25 -25.45 26.13
C GLU A 94 21.11 -26.42 25.73
N ASP A 95 20.81 -26.57 24.42
CA ASP A 95 19.87 -27.58 23.87
C ASP A 95 20.59 -28.72 23.14
#